data_AF-A6R9B3-F1
#
_entry.id   AF-A6R9B3-F1
#
_cell.length_a   1.000
_cell.length_b   1.000
_cell.length_c   1.000
_cell.angle_alpha   90.00
_cell.angle_beta   90.00
_cell.angle_gamma   90.00
#
_symmetry.space_group_name_H-M   'P 1'
#
loop_
_entity.id
_entity.type
_entity.pdbx_description
1 polymer ?
#
loop_
_entity_poly.entity_id
_entity_poly.type
_entity_poly.pdbx_seq_one_letter_code
_entity_poly.pdbx_strand_id
1 'polypeptide(L)'
;MAKGLRSSVMKRNKAKLRAEVFVPIVDRRTERLSAKLQELVAKPKEVNTSDADKLDMNITEESGAGKEMDIDEQPGATKPSAENMGRIRKRVRRKTRPSITFAARPQKVKRVNKRK
;
A
#
# COMPACT_ATOMS: atom_id res chain seq x y z
N MET A 1 -7.12 -26.85 -16.76
CA MET A 1 -5.95 -26.08 -16.24
C MET A 1 -6.37 -25.32 -14.99
N ALA A 2 -5.65 -25.51 -13.88
CA ALA A 2 -5.85 -24.68 -12.68
C ALA A 2 -5.51 -23.21 -12.99
N LYS A 3 -6.17 -22.28 -12.28
CA LYS A 3 -5.85 -20.86 -12.40
C LYS A 3 -4.56 -20.57 -11.63
N GLY A 4 -3.63 -19.86 -12.25
CA GLY A 4 -2.40 -19.43 -11.56
C GLY A 4 -2.64 -18.41 -10.45
N LEU A 5 -1.67 -18.27 -9.54
CA LEU A 5 -1.68 -17.32 -8.41
C LEU A 5 -1.96 -15.86 -8.82
N ARG A 6 -1.47 -15.47 -10.01
CA ARG A 6 -1.62 -14.10 -10.53
C ARG A 6 -2.92 -13.88 -11.31
N SER A 7 -3.75 -14.91 -11.46
CA SER A 7 -5.00 -14.79 -12.20
C SER A 7 -5.92 -13.74 -11.56
N SER A 8 -6.59 -12.96 -12.41
CA SER A 8 -7.42 -11.84 -11.95
C SER A 8 -8.62 -12.31 -11.11
N VAL A 9 -9.16 -13.50 -11.43
CA VAL A 9 -10.24 -14.13 -10.68
C VAL A 9 -9.81 -14.46 -9.24
N MET A 10 -8.67 -15.15 -9.07
CA MET A 10 -8.16 -15.49 -7.73
C MET A 10 -7.85 -14.24 -6.90
N LYS A 11 -7.28 -13.19 -7.51
CA LYS A 11 -6.98 -11.92 -6.83
C LYS A 11 -8.25 -11.23 -6.32
N ARG A 12 -9.29 -11.12 -7.15
CA ARG A 12 -10.56 -10.49 -6.75
C ARG A 12 -11.22 -11.23 -5.60
N ASN A 13 -11.26 -12.56 -5.67
CA ASN A 13 -11.85 -13.38 -4.60
C ASN A 13 -11.07 -13.23 -3.28
N LYS A 14 -9.73 -13.26 -3.32
CA LYS A 14 -8.89 -13.02 -2.13
C LYS A 14 -9.04 -11.59 -1.58
N ALA A 15 -9.28 -10.58 -2.42
CA ALA A 15 -9.54 -9.22 -1.96
C ALA A 15 -10.89 -9.13 -1.23
N LYS A 16 -11.92 -9.79 -1.76
CA LYS A 16 -13.23 -9.88 -1.12
C LYS A 16 -13.16 -10.56 0.25
N LEU A 17 -12.51 -11.73 0.33
CA LEU A 17 -12.32 -12.44 1.59
C LEU A 17 -11.55 -11.62 2.64
N ARG A 18 -10.55 -10.85 2.19
CA ARG A 18 -9.84 -9.94 3.08
C ARG A 18 -10.77 -8.86 3.64
N ALA A 19 -11.52 -8.19 2.78
CA ALA A 19 -12.40 -7.10 3.21
C ALA A 19 -13.53 -7.58 4.15
N GLU A 20 -14.16 -8.72 3.86
CA GLU A 20 -15.35 -9.16 4.58
C GLU A 20 -15.03 -10.00 5.82
N VAL A 21 -14.03 -10.89 5.73
CA VAL A 21 -13.79 -11.91 6.75
C VAL A 21 -12.54 -11.58 7.56
N PHE A 22 -11.40 -11.41 6.88
CA PHE A 22 -10.12 -11.39 7.60
C PHE A 22 -9.80 -10.04 8.24
N VAL A 23 -10.02 -8.93 7.54
CA VAL A 23 -9.72 -7.59 8.06
C VAL A 23 -10.52 -7.29 9.33
N PRO A 24 -11.87 -7.45 9.38
CA PRO A 24 -12.63 -7.16 10.59
C PRO A 24 -12.21 -8.00 11.82
N ILE A 25 -11.77 -9.24 11.60
CA ILE A 25 -11.29 -10.12 12.67
C ILE A 25 -9.93 -9.64 13.20
N VAL A 26 -9.03 -9.24 12.30
CA VAL A 26 -7.72 -8.70 12.66
C VAL A 26 -7.90 -7.38 13.41
N ASP A 27 -8.75 -6.49 12.93
CA ASP A 27 -9.03 -5.19 13.56
C ASP A 27 -9.54 -5.38 14.99
N ARG A 28 -10.56 -6.24 15.20
CA ARG A 28 -11.03 -6.61 16.56
C ARG A 28 -9.94 -7.17 17.46
N ARG A 29 -9.00 -7.94 16.91
CA ARG A 29 -7.86 -8.46 17.68
C ARG A 29 -6.93 -7.32 18.09
N THR A 30 -6.65 -6.38 17.21
CA THR A 30 -5.81 -5.20 17.53
C THR A 30 -6.47 -4.29 18.57
N GLU A 31 -7.79 -4.09 18.49
CA GLU A 31 -8.57 -3.35 19.49
C GLU A 31 -8.47 -4.02 20.87
N ARG A 32 -8.64 -5.34 20.95
CA ARG A 32 -8.51 -6.08 22.21
C ARG A 32 -7.11 -5.99 22.80
N LEU A 33 -6.08 -6.14 21.97
CA LEU A 33 -4.69 -6.08 22.43
C LEU A 33 -4.33 -4.67 22.90
N SER A 34 -4.73 -3.63 22.18
CA SER A 34 -4.48 -2.24 22.58
C SER A 34 -5.20 -1.88 23.89
N ALA A 35 -6.46 -2.31 24.06
CA ALA A 35 -7.17 -2.16 25.34
C ALA A 35 -6.43 -2.84 26.50
N LYS A 36 -5.99 -4.09 26.31
CA LYS A 36 -5.20 -4.82 27.33
C LYS A 36 -3.88 -4.11 27.66
N LEU A 37 -3.20 -3.54 26.67
CA LEU A 37 -1.96 -2.79 26.90
C LEU A 37 -2.23 -1.50 27.69
N GLN A 38 -3.31 -0.79 27.41
CA GLN A 38 -3.71 0.39 28.18
C GLN A 38 -4.08 0.04 29.62
N GLU A 39 -4.81 -1.06 29.83
CA GLU A 39 -5.09 -1.58 31.18
C GLU A 39 -3.80 -1.90 31.94
N LEU A 40 -2.80 -2.52 31.31
CA LEU A 40 -1.51 -2.81 31.95
C LEU A 40 -0.72 -1.56 32.30
N VAL A 41 -0.78 -0.52 31.48
CA VAL A 41 -0.13 0.77 31.76
C VAL A 41 -0.83 1.51 32.89
N ALA A 42 -2.17 1.44 32.95
CA ALA A 42 -2.98 2.09 33.98
C ALA A 42 -2.87 1.40 35.34
N LYS A 43 -2.55 0.10 35.36
CA LYS A 43 -2.23 -0.59 36.61
C LYS A 43 -0.98 0.05 37.21
N PRO A 44 -1.05 0.56 38.45
CA PRO A 44 0.16 0.99 39.14
C PRO A 44 1.12 -0.20 39.15
N LYS A 45 2.41 0.05 38.86
CA LYS A 45 3.43 -0.99 38.98
C LYS A 45 3.39 -1.49 40.43
N GLU A 46 2.74 -2.63 40.65
CA GLU A 46 2.83 -3.32 41.93
C GLU A 46 4.30 -3.69 42.08
N VAL A 47 5.01 -2.93 42.90
CA VAL A 47 6.38 -3.20 43.31
C VAL A 47 6.32 -4.42 44.23
N ASN A 48 6.13 -5.60 43.62
CA ASN A 48 6.40 -6.86 44.28
C ASN A 48 7.92 -7.03 44.30
N THR A 49 8.58 -6.37 45.25
CA THR A 49 10.01 -6.50 45.61
C THR A 49 10.34 -7.87 46.21
N SER A 50 9.73 -8.94 45.70
CA SER A 50 10.02 -10.33 46.07
C SER A 50 10.35 -11.21 44.87
N ASP A 51 10.05 -10.77 43.64
CA ASP A 51 10.32 -11.55 42.40
C ASP A 51 11.26 -10.83 41.42
N ALA A 52 11.76 -9.65 41.78
CA ALA A 52 12.70 -8.89 40.94
C ALA A 52 14.03 -9.63 40.67
N ASP A 53 14.40 -10.60 41.51
CA ASP A 53 15.68 -11.33 41.39
C ASP A 53 15.62 -12.55 40.46
N LYS A 54 14.46 -12.91 39.89
CA LYS A 54 14.32 -14.12 39.06
C LYS A 54 14.17 -13.88 37.56
N LEU A 55 14.03 -12.62 37.12
CA LEU A 55 13.86 -12.29 35.71
C LEU A 55 15.08 -11.63 35.06
N ASP A 56 16.11 -11.26 35.83
CA ASP A 56 17.31 -10.58 35.32
C ASP A 56 18.48 -11.53 34.96
N MET A 57 18.35 -12.83 35.24
CA MET A 57 19.40 -13.82 34.95
C MET A 57 19.40 -14.36 33.51
N ASN A 58 18.52 -13.89 32.61
CA ASN A 58 18.54 -14.25 31.19
C ASN A 58 19.03 -13.12 30.26
N ILE A 59 19.51 -11.99 30.81
CA ILE A 59 19.94 -10.81 30.04
C ILE A 59 21.46 -10.57 30.12
N THR A 60 22.22 -11.41 30.80
CA THR A 60 23.63 -11.09 31.08
C THR A 60 24.62 -12.21 30.82
N GLU A 61 24.49 -12.98 29.74
CA GLU A 61 25.66 -13.66 29.13
C GLU A 61 25.50 -13.67 27.60
N GLU A 62 26.03 -12.60 26.97
CA GLU A 62 26.68 -12.55 25.65
C GLU A 62 26.79 -11.08 25.20
N SER A 63 27.39 -10.22 26.03
CA SER A 63 28.10 -9.04 25.53
C SER A 63 29.45 -9.48 24.97
N GLY A 64 29.41 -10.33 23.95
CA GLY A 64 30.56 -10.81 23.18
C GLY A 64 30.59 -10.11 21.84
N ALA A 65 31.57 -9.21 21.70
CA ALA A 65 32.08 -8.58 20.48
C ALA A 65 31.50 -9.05 19.13
N GLY A 66 31.02 -8.08 18.34
CA GLY A 66 31.07 -8.19 16.88
C GLY A 66 29.78 -8.58 16.16
N LYS A 67 28.65 -7.96 16.47
CA LYS A 67 27.53 -7.86 15.52
C LYS A 67 27.19 -6.39 15.30
N GLU A 68 28.05 -5.74 14.52
CA GLU A 68 27.65 -4.66 13.64
C GLU A 68 26.48 -5.21 12.81
N MET A 69 25.27 -4.88 13.23
CA MET A 69 24.05 -5.39 12.61
C MET A 69 23.99 -4.81 11.20
N ASP A 70 24.16 -5.68 10.20
CA ASP A 70 23.99 -5.35 8.78
C ASP A 70 22.70 -4.54 8.62
N ILE A 71 22.86 -3.27 8.26
CA ILE A 71 21.76 -2.40 7.87
C ILE A 71 21.22 -3.01 6.60
N ASP A 72 20.04 -3.63 6.67
CA ASP A 72 19.32 -4.13 5.50
C ASP A 72 19.32 -3.02 4.44
N GLU A 73 20.06 -3.30 3.36
CA GLU A 73 20.18 -2.44 2.21
C GLU A 73 18.76 -2.10 1.75
N GLN A 74 18.37 -0.83 1.93
CA GLN A 74 17.08 -0.32 1.48
C GLN A 74 16.92 -0.75 0.00
N PRO A 75 15.86 -1.47 -0.39
CA PRO A 75 15.70 -1.89 -1.78
C PRO A 75 15.32 -0.66 -2.62
N GLY A 76 16.33 0.13 -2.96
CA GLY A 76 16.19 1.52 -3.35
C GLY A 76 17.45 2.09 -3.98
N ALA A 77 18.15 1.33 -4.83
CA ALA A 77 19.08 1.90 -5.80
C ALA A 77 19.02 1.17 -7.15
N THR A 78 18.80 2.00 -8.17
CA THR A 78 18.53 1.74 -9.58
C THR A 78 19.55 0.88 -10.34
N LYS A 79 19.06 -0.06 -11.17
CA LYS A 79 19.76 -0.45 -12.41
C LYS A 79 18.93 -0.01 -13.62
N PRO A 80 19.38 0.96 -14.44
CA PRO A 80 18.89 1.09 -15.79
C PRO A 80 19.84 0.32 -16.72
N SER A 81 19.46 -0.88 -17.13
CA SER A 81 19.98 -1.43 -18.38
C SER A 81 18.82 -1.84 -19.26
N ALA A 82 18.63 -1.01 -20.27
CA ALA A 82 17.53 -1.02 -21.19
C ALA A 82 17.91 -1.87 -22.40
N GLU A 83 17.51 -3.14 -22.40
CA GLU A 83 17.42 -3.90 -23.65
C GLU A 83 16.04 -4.55 -23.77
N ASN A 84 15.18 -3.72 -24.36
CA ASN A 84 13.96 -4.05 -25.08
C ASN A 84 13.83 -5.53 -25.46
N MET A 85 12.74 -6.18 -25.06
CA MET A 85 11.90 -7.00 -25.96
C MET A 85 10.55 -7.28 -25.27
N GLY A 86 9.52 -6.49 -25.63
CA GLY A 86 8.15 -6.73 -25.15
C GLY A 86 7.23 -5.53 -25.02
N ARG A 87 7.60 -4.36 -25.57
CA ARG A 87 6.75 -3.15 -25.53
C ARG A 87 5.44 -3.39 -26.28
N ILE A 88 4.37 -3.64 -25.54
CA ILE A 88 2.99 -3.62 -26.05
C ILE A 88 2.73 -2.21 -26.61
N ARG A 89 2.57 -2.11 -27.93
CA ARG A 89 2.24 -0.87 -28.63
C ARG A 89 0.82 -0.45 -28.23
N LYS A 90 0.65 0.82 -27.87
CA LYS A 90 -0.68 1.40 -27.58
C LYS A 90 -1.56 1.24 -28.82
N ARG A 91 -2.72 0.59 -28.68
CA ARG A 91 -3.81 0.80 -29.66
C ARG A 91 -4.06 2.30 -29.68
N VAL A 92 -3.93 2.91 -30.85
CA VAL A 92 -4.25 4.31 -31.07
C VAL A 92 -5.73 4.47 -30.72
N ARG A 93 -6.01 4.99 -29.51
CA ARG A 93 -7.33 5.57 -29.23
C ARG A 93 -7.49 6.66 -30.27
N ARG A 94 -8.48 6.52 -31.16
CA ARG A 94 -8.88 7.59 -32.07
C ARG A 94 -8.91 8.87 -31.25
N LYS A 95 -8.07 9.85 -31.60
CA LYS A 95 -8.10 11.15 -30.94
C LYS A 95 -9.53 11.65 -31.09
N THR A 96 -10.26 11.84 -29.99
CA THR A 96 -11.21 12.94 -29.95
C THR A 96 -10.36 14.16 -30.24
N ARG A 97 -10.53 14.79 -31.41
CA ARG A 97 -9.78 16.00 -31.75
C ARG A 97 -10.14 17.01 -30.66
N PRO A 98 -9.22 17.45 -29.78
CA PRO A 98 -9.56 18.53 -28.88
C PRO A 98 -9.61 19.78 -29.77
N SER A 99 -10.82 20.22 -30.12
CA SER A 99 -11.05 21.55 -30.68
C SER A 99 -10.79 22.58 -29.57
N ILE A 100 -9.53 22.76 -29.20
CA ILE A 100 -9.05 23.94 -28.48
C ILE A 100 -8.82 25.01 -29.55
N THR A 101 -9.90 25.41 -30.19
CA THR A 101 -9.99 26.67 -30.89
C THR A 101 -11.07 27.45 -30.18
N PHE A 102 -10.79 28.68 -29.79
CA PHE A 102 -11.83 29.57 -29.28
C PHE A 102 -13.01 29.58 -30.27
N ALA A 103 -14.23 29.48 -29.77
CA ALA A 103 -15.40 29.68 -30.63
C ALA A 103 -15.26 31.04 -31.31
N ALA A 104 -15.41 31.08 -32.64
CA ALA A 104 -15.33 32.32 -33.38
C ALA A 104 -16.33 33.32 -32.78
N ARG A 105 -15.87 34.54 -32.44
CA ARG A 105 -16.73 35.60 -31.89
C ARG A 105 -17.93 35.79 -32.82
N PRO A 106 -19.17 35.88 -32.31
CA PRO A 106 -20.34 36.20 -33.12
C PRO A 106 -20.33 37.69 -33.46
N GLN A 107 -19.46 38.11 -34.37
CA GLN A 107 -19.48 39.45 -34.95
C GLN A 107 -19.27 39.32 -36.44
N LYS A 108 -20.31 39.74 -37.17
CA LYS A 108 -20.50 39.69 -38.63
C LYS A 108 -21.00 38.34 -39.15
N VAL A 109 -22.18 37.96 -38.67
CA VAL A 109 -23.15 37.24 -39.50
C VAL A 109 -23.37 38.07 -40.76
N LYS A 110 -22.64 37.79 -41.85
CA LYS A 110 -23.10 38.19 -43.18
C LYS A 110 -24.32 37.32 -43.44
N ARG A 111 -25.49 37.94 -43.33
CA ARG A 111 -26.79 37.38 -43.69
C ARG A 111 -26.67 36.81 -45.11
N VAL A 112 -26.58 35.50 -45.24
CA VAL A 112 -26.82 34.84 -46.53
C VAL A 112 -28.29 34.44 -46.50
N ASN A 113 -29.02 35.08 -47.41
CA ASN A 113 -30.47 35.12 -47.47
C ASN A 113 -31.10 33.72 -47.49
N LYS A 114 -32.11 33.55 -46.63
CA LYS A 114 -33.08 32.47 -46.72
C LYS A 114 -33.86 32.64 -48.03
N ARG A 115 -33.71 31.71 -48.97
CA ARG A 115 -34.71 31.49 -50.03
C ARG A 115 -35.49 30.23 -49.70
N LYS A 116 -36.81 30.36 -49.84
CA LYS A 116 -37.86 29.37 -49.60
C LYS A 116 -37.58 28.07 -50.33
#